data_AF-A0AAV6HR31-F1
#
_entry.id   AF-A0AAV6HR31-F1
#
_cell.length_a   1.000
_cell.length_b   1.000
_cell.length_c   1.000
_cell.angle_alpha   90.00
_cell.angle_beta   90.00
_cell.angle_gamma   90.00
#
_symmetry.space_group_name_H-M   'P 1'
#
loop_
_entity.id
_entity.type
_entity.pdbx_description
1 polymer ?
#
loop_
_entity_poly.entity_id
_entity_poly.type
_entity_poly.pdbx_seq_one_letter_code
_entity_poly.pdbx_strand_id
1 'polypeptide(L)' 'MDLDEESLKITIVVDGIRLLLKDMSSSSISSGRTLKRKCLCGDEAVMKPSGTDLNPGRRFLGCPKYP' A
#
# COMPACT_ATOMS: atom_id res chain seq x y z
N MET A 1 38.47 3.10 -33.60
CA MET A 1 37.04 3.10 -33.96
C MET A 1 36.25 2.61 -32.75
N ASP A 2 36.37 3.36 -31.64
CA ASP A 2 36.04 2.88 -30.28
C ASP A 2 34.91 3.73 -29.65
N LEU A 3 34.61 4.87 -30.26
CA LEU A 3 33.56 5.80 -29.84
C LEU A 3 32.15 5.22 -30.06
N ASP A 4 31.96 4.34 -31.05
CA ASP A 4 30.67 3.67 -31.32
C ASP A 4 30.32 2.63 -30.25
N GLU A 5 31.29 1.87 -29.76
CA GLU A 5 31.06 0.88 -28.70
C GLU A 5 30.76 1.58 -27.36
N GLU A 6 31.47 2.66 -27.06
CA GLU A 6 31.22 3.46 -25.86
C GLU A 6 29.87 4.18 -25.93
N SER A 7 29.51 4.73 -27.09
CA SER A 7 28.20 5.34 -27.33
C SER A 7 27.06 4.34 -27.22
N LEU A 8 27.27 3.09 -27.66
CA LEU A 8 26.30 2.02 -27.52
C LEU A 8 26.11 1.63 -26.05
N LYS A 9 27.21 1.50 -25.28
CA LYS A 9 27.15 1.25 -23.83
C LYS A 9 26.42 2.36 -23.10
N ILE A 10 26.71 3.62 -23.40
CA ILE A 10 26.04 4.78 -22.79
C ILE A 10 24.54 4.75 -23.12
N THR A 11 24.17 4.45 -24.36
CA THR A 11 22.76 4.37 -24.79
C THR A 11 22.01 3.27 -24.02
N ILE A 12 22.61 2.08 -23.89
CA ILE A 12 22.04 0.96 -23.12
C ILE A 12 21.81 1.35 -21.65
N VAL A 13 22.77 2.04 -21.04
CA VAL A 13 22.68 2.49 -19.63
C VAL A 13 21.58 3.54 -19.47
N VAL A 14 21.53 4.54 -20.35
CA VAL A 14 20.54 5.63 -20.29
C VAL A 14 19.12 5.10 -20.52
N ASP A 15 18.92 4.25 -21.51
CA ASP A 15 17.61 3.63 -21.77
C ASP A 15 17.21 2.67 -20.65
N GLY A 16 18.15 1.92 -20.07
CA GLY A 16 17.92 1.06 -18.91
C GLY A 16 17.44 1.84 -17.69
N ILE A 17 18.11 2.95 -17.34
CA ILE A 17 17.69 3.83 -16.24
C ILE A 17 16.33 4.45 -16.51
N ARG A 18 16.06 4.87 -17.76
CA ARG A 18 14.78 5.44 -18.17
C ARG A 18 13.63 4.43 -18.07
N LEU A 19 13.88 3.16 -18.40
CA LEU A 19 12.93 2.06 -18.22
C LEU A 19 12.63 1.82 -16.73
N LEU A 20 13.67 1.74 -15.89
CA LEU A 20 13.51 1.55 -14.43
C LEU A 20 12.72 2.68 -13.76
N LEU A 21 12.95 3.94 -14.16
CA LEU A 21 12.18 5.08 -13.65
C LEU A 21 10.72 5.07 -14.10
N LYS A 22 10.41 4.46 -15.26
CA LYS A 22 9.05 4.30 -15.78
C LYS A 22 8.23 3.32 -14.93
N ASP A 23 8.85 2.24 -14.45
CA ASP A 23 8.20 1.22 -13.62
C ASP A 23 7.95 1.70 -12.17
N MET A 24 8.73 2.67 -11.67
CA MET A 24 8.60 3.23 -10.32
C MET A 24 7.43 4.23 -10.15
N SER A 25 6.60 4.44 -11.18
CA SER A 25 5.44 5.36 -11.11
C SER A 25 4.12 4.68 -10.72
N SER A 26 4.11 3.35 -10.56
CA SER A 26 2.86 2.58 -10.38
C SER A 26 2.87 1.73 -9.13
N SER A 27 2.99 2.36 -7.96
CA SER A 27 2.65 1.71 -6.67
C SER A 27 1.55 2.48 -5.97
N SER A 28 0.35 2.45 -6.57
CA SER A 28 -0.86 3.07 -6.02
C SER A 28 -2.06 2.15 -6.19
N ILE A 29 -1.96 0.91 -5.69
CA ILE A 29 -3.13 0.07 -5.45
C ILE A 29 -2.95 -0.61 -4.10
N SER A 30 -3.22 0.13 -3.02
CA SER A 30 -3.81 -0.53 -1.87
C SER A 30 -5.08 -1.17 -2.39
N SER A 31 -5.09 -2.49 -2.55
CA SER A 31 -6.33 -3.23 -2.73
C SER A 31 -7.10 -3.03 -1.43
N GLY A 32 -7.85 -1.93 -1.37
CA GLY A 32 -8.90 -1.68 -0.40
C GLY A 32 -9.98 -2.72 -0.64
N ARG A 33 -9.67 -3.98 -0.33
CA ARG A 33 -10.68 -4.92 0.09
C ARG A 33 -11.24 -4.26 1.34
N THR A 34 -12.29 -3.47 1.17
CA THR A 34 -13.26 -3.21 2.21
C THR A 34 -13.83 -4.59 2.54
N LEU A 35 -13.05 -5.38 3.29
CA LEU A 35 -13.56 -6.50 4.04
C LEU A 35 -14.55 -5.82 4.97
N LYS A 36 -15.81 -5.77 4.55
CA LYS A 36 -16.94 -5.54 5.45
C LYS A 36 -16.85 -6.65 6.46
N ARG A 37 -16.04 -6.44 7.51
CA ARG A 37 -15.74 -7.44 8.51
C ARG A 37 -17.02 -7.59 9.29
N LYS A 38 -17.79 -8.61 8.96
CA LYS A 38 -18.97 -8.96 9.73
C LYS A 38 -18.51 -9.52 11.07
N CYS A 39 -19.23 -9.16 12.11
CA CYS A 39 -19.09 -9.78 13.41
C CYS A 39 -19.69 -11.18 13.38
N LEU A 40 -19.37 -12.00 14.38
CA LEU A 40 -19.97 -13.34 14.51
C LEU A 40 -21.50 -13.30 14.66
N CYS A 41 -22.06 -12.17 15.11
CA CYS A 41 -23.50 -11.94 15.16
C CYS A 41 -24.14 -11.60 13.80
N GLY A 42 -23.35 -11.49 12.73
CA GLY A 42 -23.82 -11.19 11.36
C GLY A 42 -23.82 -9.69 11.00
N ASP A 43 -23.77 -8.80 11.98
CA ASP A 43 -23.78 -7.35 11.78
C ASP A 43 -22.43 -6.84 11.22
N GLU A 44 -22.44 -5.67 10.57
CA GLU A 44 -21.21 -5.01 10.11
C GLU A 44 -20.43 -4.45 11.32
N ALA A 45 -19.11 -4.72 11.37
CA ALA A 45 -18.25 -4.14 12.40
C ALA A 45 -18.15 -2.63 12.22
N VAL A 46 -18.10 -1.91 13.35
CA VAL A 46 -18.00 -0.45 13.42
C VAL A 46 -16.66 -0.03 14.01
N MET A 47 -16.20 1.16 13.65
CA MET A 47 -14.99 1.74 14.24
C MET A 47 -15.30 2.26 15.65
N LYS A 48 -14.59 1.75 16.66
CA LYS A 48 -14.70 2.14 18.06
C LYS A 48 -13.36 2.69 18.58
N PRO A 49 -13.37 3.65 19.51
CA PRO A 49 -12.17 4.06 20.24
C PRO A 49 -11.90 3.10 21.40
N SER A 50 -10.63 2.81 21.66
CA SER A 50 -10.21 2.08 22.87
C SER A 50 -10.34 2.98 24.11
N GLY A 51 -10.99 2.45 25.15
CA GLY A 51 -11.09 3.07 26.47
C GLY A 51 -10.04 2.58 27.47
N THR A 52 -9.02 1.83 27.03
CA THR A 52 -7.95 1.32 27.91
C THR A 52 -6.82 2.33 28.06
N ASP A 53 -6.19 2.39 29.23
CA ASP A 53 -5.04 3.27 29.51
C ASP A 53 -3.81 2.94 28.67
N LEU A 54 -3.69 1.68 28.21
CA LEU A 54 -2.57 1.24 27.36
C LEU A 54 -2.68 1.78 25.92
N ASN A 55 -3.90 2.05 25.44
CA ASN A 55 -4.17 2.52 24.08
C ASN A 55 -5.34 3.52 24.05
N PRO A 56 -5.26 4.68 24.72
CA PRO A 56 -6.38 5.60 24.82
C PRO A 56 -6.76 6.16 23.45
N GLY A 57 -8.02 6.05 23.06
CA GLY A 57 -8.57 6.60 21.82
C GLY A 57 -8.16 5.86 20.53
N ARG A 58 -7.30 4.83 20.59
CA ARG A 58 -6.88 4.08 19.41
C ARG A 58 -8.10 3.40 18.75
N ARG A 59 -8.23 3.53 17.43
CA ARG A 59 -9.39 3.00 16.70
C ARG A 59 -9.23 1.52 16.37
N PHE A 60 -10.30 0.75 16.56
CA PHE A 60 -10.39 -0.66 16.21
C PHE A 60 -11.77 -1.01 15.64
N LEU A 61 -11.86 -2.12 14.90
CA LEU A 61 -13.14 -2.67 14.44
C LEU A 61 -13.75 -3.52 15.57
N GLY A 62 -14.96 -3.18 16.00
CA GLY A 62 -15.69 -3.91 17.02
C GLY A 62 -17.14 -4.16 16.64
N CYS A 63 -17.78 -5.09 17.34
CA CYS A 63 -19.19 -5.39 17.14
C CYS A 63 -20.07 -4.29 17.74
N PRO A 64 -21.09 -3.78 17.03
CA PRO A 64 -21.93 -2.69 17.53
C PRO A 64 -22.77 -3.09 18.75
N LYS A 65 -23.02 -4.39 18.96
CA LYS A 65 -23.78 -4.91 20.11
C LYS A 65 -23.01 -4.91 21.43
N TYR A 66 -21.68 -4.76 21.39
CA TYR A 66 -20.85 -4.70 22.59
C TYR A 66 -20.31 -3.28 22.77
N PRO A 67 -20.35 -2.71 23.98
CA PRO A 67 -19.84 -1.37 24.26
C PRO A 67 -18.34 -1.28 23.97
#